data_AF-A0AA44UVC0-F1
#
_entry.id   AF-A0AA44UVC0-F1
#
_cell.length_a   1.000
_cell.length_b   1.000
_cell.length_c   1.000
_cell.angle_alpha   90.00
_cell.angle_beta   90.00
_cell.angle_gamma   90.00
#
_symmetry.space_group_name_H-M   'P 1'
#
loop_
_entity.id
_entity.type
_entity.pdbx_description
1 polymer ?
#
loop_
_entity_poly.entity_id
_entity_poly.type
_entity_poly.pdbx_seq_one_letter_code
_entity_poly.pdbx_strand_id
1 'polypeptide(L)'
;MTGSAPAPSGRVGAAPASSAGAGLRWVHDPDDDHACLRQLTAMHDLAGGRAVYHPTPGATWPVLIRDLLEALGKPRDALARERRLRDGARLVQVWMCAERVEHLVVLRAHLLRPPLLDRFAELAAATGTTIWLVWHHSDPPGPGRIGEIWSWPAAVDTLRRGRARPVSSEQVRLRSVDAIHREAVTEARREARLWRVAPPRQRRYTQPGCELGALLQRLSIDAATWAELDLLLDAARAGFAIEGLTLVLPDAQHLRELIGPRLPAPVVTRLRRIVCPTSAVALLLTWATDARPGRIAGCMQRSVSPDGGHVDLLPGRYRIPGSVQVILRAALIEHRMRGLPPYTFLTRTDDTSYCAQAMANLITRVAGRAEVALPPSFERSDFGPERPFVAELVNTGRVRLEGAPPRPRLQPDHDSLPRRRRWRP
;
A
#
# COMPACT_ATOMS: atom_id res chain seq x y z
N MET A 1 -62.26 -5.91 50.27
CA MET A 1 -60.96 -6.61 50.09
C MET A 1 -61.00 -7.33 48.76
N THR A 2 -60.53 -6.67 47.69
CA THR A 2 -60.43 -7.24 46.34
C THR A 2 -59.01 -6.95 45.85
N GLY A 3 -58.20 -8.00 45.76
CA GLY A 3 -56.77 -7.93 45.45
C GLY A 3 -56.53 -7.82 43.94
N SER A 4 -55.82 -6.77 43.55
CA SER A 4 -55.39 -6.48 42.18
C SER A 4 -54.08 -7.22 41.88
N ALA A 5 -54.06 -8.03 40.81
CA ALA A 5 -52.85 -8.69 40.32
C ALA A 5 -52.11 -7.79 39.30
N PRO A 6 -50.78 -7.69 39.32
CA PRO A 6 -50.03 -6.84 38.39
C PRO A 6 -49.69 -7.56 37.07
N ALA A 7 -49.66 -6.76 35.99
CA ALA A 7 -49.32 -7.18 34.63
C ALA A 7 -47.80 -7.49 34.47
N PRO A 8 -47.42 -8.40 33.54
CA PRO A 8 -46.02 -8.75 33.33
C PRO A 8 -45.28 -7.68 32.51
N SER A 9 -44.20 -7.15 33.10
CA SER A 9 -43.25 -6.23 32.48
C SER A 9 -42.56 -6.85 31.26
N GLY A 10 -42.57 -6.11 30.14
CA GLY A 10 -41.88 -6.46 28.91
C GLY A 10 -40.37 -6.62 29.10
N ARG A 11 -39.84 -7.78 28.70
CA ARG A 11 -38.40 -8.04 28.60
C ARG A 11 -37.82 -7.20 27.46
N VAL A 12 -36.99 -6.22 27.81
CA VAL A 12 -35.99 -5.64 26.89
C VAL A 12 -35.04 -6.78 26.49
N GLY A 13 -35.03 -7.12 25.21
CA GLY A 13 -34.22 -8.20 24.66
C GLY A 13 -32.73 -7.94 24.88
N ALA A 14 -32.06 -8.87 25.55
CA ALA A 14 -30.61 -8.93 25.60
C ALA A 14 -30.06 -9.16 24.18
N ALA A 15 -29.07 -8.36 23.79
CA ALA A 15 -28.41 -8.48 22.50
C ALA A 15 -27.86 -9.91 22.31
N PRO A 16 -28.18 -10.60 21.21
CA PRO A 16 -27.59 -11.91 20.94
C PRO A 16 -26.08 -11.76 20.77
N ALA A 17 -25.33 -12.73 21.30
CA ALA A 17 -23.88 -12.83 21.12
C ALA A 17 -23.57 -12.95 19.62
N SER A 18 -23.24 -11.80 19.02
CA SER A 18 -22.95 -11.64 17.60
C SER A 18 -21.70 -12.44 17.23
N SER A 19 -21.88 -13.50 16.45
CA SER A 19 -20.84 -13.90 15.50
C SER A 19 -20.71 -12.73 14.52
N ALA A 20 -19.66 -11.92 14.69
CA ALA A 20 -19.36 -10.78 13.83
C ALA A 20 -18.89 -11.26 12.45
N GLY A 21 -19.76 -11.96 11.74
CA GLY A 21 -19.54 -12.40 10.36
C GLY A 21 -19.66 -11.23 9.40
N ALA A 22 -18.87 -11.30 8.34
CA ALA A 22 -19.09 -10.52 7.11
C ALA A 22 -20.53 -10.72 6.63
N GLY A 23 -21.15 -9.67 6.09
CA GLY A 23 -22.56 -9.74 5.66
C GLY A 23 -23.26 -8.38 5.65
N LEU A 24 -24.54 -8.40 5.29
CA LEU A 24 -25.41 -7.22 5.29
C LEU A 24 -26.04 -7.00 6.67
N ARG A 25 -26.09 -5.74 7.11
CA ARG A 25 -26.79 -5.29 8.31
C ARG A 25 -27.70 -4.13 7.97
N TRP A 26 -28.91 -4.13 8.50
CA TRP A 26 -29.87 -3.06 8.29
C TRP A 26 -29.85 -2.12 9.47
N VAL A 27 -29.82 -0.82 9.19
CA VAL A 27 -29.89 0.21 10.24
C VAL A 27 -31.08 1.09 9.94
N HIS A 28 -32.04 1.11 10.86
CA HIS A 28 -33.22 1.96 10.73
C HIS A 28 -32.95 3.33 11.32
N ASP A 29 -33.09 4.36 10.50
CA ASP A 29 -32.90 5.77 10.85
C ASP A 29 -34.05 6.60 10.24
N PRO A 30 -35.23 6.61 10.89
CA PRO A 30 -36.44 7.19 10.31
C PRO A 30 -36.38 8.72 10.14
N ASP A 31 -35.44 9.38 10.81
CA ASP A 31 -35.40 10.84 10.86
C ASP A 31 -34.72 11.47 9.64
N ASP A 32 -33.86 10.72 8.90
CA ASP A 32 -32.98 11.19 7.78
C ASP A 32 -32.43 12.60 8.03
N ASP A 33 -32.04 12.89 9.27
CA ASP A 33 -31.70 14.23 9.66
C ASP A 33 -30.26 14.59 9.23
N HIS A 34 -30.01 15.88 9.03
CA HIS A 34 -28.69 16.36 8.65
C HIS A 34 -27.62 16.12 9.73
N ALA A 35 -27.99 15.97 11.00
CA ALA A 35 -27.04 15.71 12.08
C ALA A 35 -26.51 14.27 12.03
N CYS A 36 -27.38 13.30 11.79
CA CYS A 36 -27.10 11.90 11.54
C CYS A 36 -26.21 11.75 10.31
N LEU A 37 -26.56 12.40 9.20
CA LEU A 37 -25.73 12.38 7.99
C LEU A 37 -24.32 12.91 8.26
N ARG A 38 -24.18 14.04 8.97
CA ARG A 38 -22.86 14.58 9.35
C ARG A 38 -22.09 13.61 10.24
N GLN A 39 -22.75 13.00 11.22
CA GLN A 39 -22.14 12.02 12.11
C GLN A 39 -21.67 10.78 11.33
N LEU A 40 -22.46 10.31 10.37
CA LEU A 40 -22.14 9.20 9.48
C LEU A 40 -20.94 9.52 8.59
N THR A 41 -20.95 10.65 7.91
CA THR A 41 -19.82 11.08 7.07
C THR A 41 -18.54 11.24 7.90
N ALA A 42 -18.64 11.74 9.14
CA ALA A 42 -17.50 11.86 10.05
C ALA A 42 -16.90 10.52 10.50
N MET A 43 -17.62 9.40 10.36
CA MET A 43 -17.09 8.05 10.63
C MET A 43 -16.24 7.50 9.48
N HIS A 44 -16.15 8.20 8.34
CA HIS A 44 -15.30 7.80 7.24
C HIS A 44 -13.84 7.82 7.66
N ASP A 45 -13.21 6.65 7.71
CA ASP A 45 -11.83 6.48 8.17
C ASP A 45 -11.28 5.18 7.55
N LEU A 46 -10.71 5.30 6.35
CA LEU A 46 -10.12 4.15 5.65
C LEU A 46 -8.97 3.52 6.44
N ALA A 47 -8.21 4.30 7.21
CA ALA A 47 -7.14 3.76 8.05
C ALA A 47 -7.72 2.87 9.16
N GLY A 48 -8.82 3.30 9.79
CA GLY A 48 -9.60 2.51 10.73
C GLY A 48 -10.50 1.43 10.10
N GLY A 49 -10.39 1.17 8.79
CA GLY A 49 -11.18 0.14 8.11
C GLY A 49 -12.65 0.50 7.87
N ARG A 50 -13.00 1.79 7.92
CA ARG A 50 -14.37 2.28 7.75
C ARG A 50 -14.49 3.12 6.48
N ALA A 51 -15.34 2.68 5.55
CA ALA A 51 -15.74 3.46 4.40
C ALA A 51 -17.21 3.87 4.54
N VAL A 52 -17.50 5.12 4.19
CA VAL A 52 -18.85 5.67 4.16
C VAL A 52 -19.15 6.06 2.73
N TYR A 53 -20.29 5.61 2.23
CA TYR A 53 -20.70 5.72 0.85
C TYR A 53 -22.10 6.32 0.78
N HIS A 54 -22.26 7.37 -0.02
CA HIS A 54 -23.55 7.97 -0.35
C HIS A 54 -23.95 7.61 -1.78
N PRO A 55 -24.89 6.66 -1.99
CA PRO A 55 -25.36 6.31 -3.32
C PRO A 55 -25.96 7.50 -4.06
N THR A 56 -25.63 7.61 -5.35
CA THR A 56 -26.39 8.45 -6.26
C THR A 56 -27.80 7.84 -6.42
N PRO A 57 -28.89 8.56 -6.12
CA PRO A 57 -30.26 8.03 -6.25
C PRO A 57 -30.54 7.48 -7.65
N GLY A 58 -31.18 6.31 -7.74
CA GLY A 58 -31.51 5.67 -9.02
C GLY A 58 -30.29 5.15 -9.81
N ALA A 59 -29.09 5.15 -9.22
CA ALA A 59 -27.88 4.70 -9.87
C ALA A 59 -27.93 3.24 -10.35
N THR A 60 -27.30 3.01 -11.50
CA THR A 60 -26.99 1.66 -12.00
C THR A 60 -25.69 1.15 -11.37
N TRP A 61 -25.43 -0.16 -11.47
CA TRP A 61 -24.21 -0.75 -10.92
C TRP A 61 -22.91 -0.05 -11.38
N PRO A 62 -22.71 0.30 -12.67
CA PRO A 62 -21.52 1.05 -13.08
C PRO A 62 -21.37 2.43 -12.44
N VAL A 63 -22.48 3.11 -12.11
CA VAL A 63 -22.46 4.38 -11.38
C VAL A 63 -22.04 4.12 -9.93
N LEU A 64 -22.66 3.14 -9.25
CA LEU A 64 -22.30 2.77 -7.88
C LEU A 64 -20.82 2.38 -7.76
N ILE A 65 -20.26 1.68 -8.74
CA ILE A 65 -18.84 1.32 -8.77
C ILE A 65 -17.94 2.56 -8.76
N ARG A 66 -18.28 3.62 -9.51
CA ARG A 66 -17.51 4.86 -9.50
C ARG A 66 -17.62 5.57 -8.16
N ASP A 67 -18.81 5.62 -7.59
CA ASP A 67 -19.02 6.28 -6.30
C ASP A 67 -18.34 5.49 -5.15
N LEU A 68 -18.31 4.15 -5.21
CA LEU A 68 -17.57 3.31 -4.26
C LEU A 68 -16.06 3.53 -4.38
N LEU A 69 -15.54 3.63 -5.60
CA LEU A 69 -14.13 3.98 -5.82
C LEU A 69 -13.80 5.37 -5.29
N GLU A 70 -14.72 6.33 -5.43
CA GLU A 70 -14.59 7.66 -4.83
C GLU A 70 -14.56 7.62 -3.30
N ALA A 71 -15.43 6.83 -2.67
CA ALA A 71 -15.35 6.58 -1.24
C ALA A 71 -14.00 5.95 -0.84
N LEU A 72 -13.37 5.17 -1.70
CA LEU A 72 -12.03 4.61 -1.49
C LEU A 72 -10.89 5.58 -1.88
N GLY A 73 -11.20 6.87 -2.10
CA GLY A 73 -10.23 7.91 -2.43
C GLY A 73 -9.77 7.93 -3.90
N LYS A 74 -10.43 7.20 -4.79
CA LYS A 74 -10.12 7.18 -6.23
C LYS A 74 -11.01 8.19 -6.98
N PRO A 75 -10.47 9.03 -7.88
CA PRO A 75 -11.30 9.94 -8.67
C PRO A 75 -12.39 9.21 -9.48
N ARG A 76 -13.58 9.82 -9.61
CA ARG A 76 -14.73 9.23 -10.34
C ARG A 76 -14.41 8.80 -11.77
N ASP A 77 -13.54 9.52 -12.45
CA ASP A 77 -13.11 9.30 -13.83
C ASP A 77 -11.86 8.39 -13.95
N ALA A 78 -11.33 7.88 -12.83
CA ALA A 78 -10.10 7.09 -12.82
C ALA A 78 -10.19 5.82 -13.67
N LEU A 79 -11.34 5.15 -13.68
CA LEU A 79 -11.56 3.96 -14.52
C LEU A 79 -11.48 4.28 -16.02
N ALA A 80 -12.01 5.43 -16.44
CA ALA A 80 -11.95 5.86 -17.83
C ALA A 80 -10.52 6.23 -18.22
N ARG A 81 -9.82 7.00 -17.37
CA ARG A 81 -8.41 7.38 -17.58
C ARG A 81 -7.50 6.16 -17.76
N GLU A 82 -7.69 5.12 -16.95
CA GLU A 82 -6.92 3.88 -17.04
C GLU A 82 -7.46 2.87 -18.07
N ARG A 83 -8.58 3.16 -18.75
CA ARG A 83 -9.27 2.24 -19.69
C ARG A 83 -9.68 0.91 -19.05
N ARG A 84 -10.16 0.95 -17.80
CA ARG A 84 -10.48 -0.21 -16.95
C ARG A 84 -11.98 -0.27 -16.58
N LEU A 85 -12.86 0.31 -17.39
CA LEU A 85 -14.31 0.35 -17.12
C LEU A 85 -14.93 -1.04 -16.89
N ARG A 86 -14.48 -2.05 -17.64
CA ARG A 86 -14.96 -3.44 -17.51
C ARG A 86 -14.50 -4.13 -16.22
N ASP A 87 -13.43 -3.63 -15.61
CA ASP A 87 -12.80 -4.21 -14.41
C ASP A 87 -13.28 -3.56 -13.10
N GLY A 88 -14.21 -2.58 -13.18
CA GLY A 88 -14.55 -1.71 -12.05
C GLY A 88 -14.98 -2.46 -10.78
N ALA A 89 -15.84 -3.48 -10.91
CA ALA A 89 -16.29 -4.28 -9.76
C ALA A 89 -15.15 -5.05 -9.09
N ARG A 90 -14.27 -5.67 -9.89
CA ARG A 90 -13.07 -6.34 -9.39
C ARG A 90 -12.13 -5.35 -8.71
N LEU A 91 -11.95 -4.15 -9.27
CA LEU A 91 -11.09 -3.13 -8.68
C LEU A 91 -11.65 -2.60 -7.35
N VAL A 92 -12.96 -2.45 -7.20
CA VAL A 92 -13.58 -2.15 -5.90
C VAL A 92 -13.24 -3.23 -4.87
N GLN A 93 -13.41 -4.52 -5.21
CA GLN A 93 -13.04 -5.62 -4.33
C GLN A 93 -11.56 -5.57 -3.93
N VAL A 94 -10.66 -5.38 -4.91
CA VAL A 94 -9.21 -5.28 -4.68
C VAL A 94 -8.90 -4.15 -3.68
N TRP A 95 -9.45 -2.95 -3.89
CA TRP A 95 -9.16 -1.80 -3.04
C TRP A 95 -9.80 -1.92 -1.66
N MET A 96 -11.03 -2.44 -1.54
CA MET A 96 -11.64 -2.74 -0.24
C MET A 96 -10.78 -3.71 0.58
N CYS A 97 -10.31 -4.80 -0.03
CA CYS A 97 -9.42 -5.75 0.63
C CYS A 97 -8.05 -5.14 0.98
N ALA A 98 -7.49 -4.29 0.10
CA ALA A 98 -6.18 -3.68 0.30
C ALA A 98 -6.17 -2.62 1.40
N GLU A 99 -7.21 -1.77 1.43
CA GLU A 99 -7.48 -0.80 2.50
C GLU A 99 -7.96 -1.49 3.78
N ARG A 100 -8.30 -2.79 3.71
CA ARG A 100 -8.86 -3.58 4.83
C ARG A 100 -10.13 -2.93 5.37
N VAL A 101 -11.06 -2.63 4.46
CA VAL A 101 -12.38 -2.12 4.82
C VAL A 101 -13.14 -3.23 5.56
N GLU A 102 -13.28 -3.07 6.87
CA GLU A 102 -14.03 -3.96 7.75
C GLU A 102 -15.52 -3.56 7.75
N HIS A 103 -15.81 -2.27 7.62
CA HIS A 103 -17.16 -1.71 7.61
C HIS A 103 -17.37 -0.78 6.42
N LEU A 104 -18.39 -1.06 5.61
CA LEU A 104 -18.89 -0.17 4.56
C LEU A 104 -20.29 0.31 4.93
N VAL A 105 -20.45 1.60 5.19
CA VAL A 105 -21.74 2.21 5.49
C VAL A 105 -22.33 2.79 4.23
N VAL A 106 -23.50 2.29 3.82
CA VAL A 106 -24.23 2.71 2.63
C VAL A 106 -25.43 3.52 3.07
N LEU A 107 -25.36 4.83 2.85
CA LEU A 107 -26.41 5.76 3.21
C LEU A 107 -27.61 5.60 2.30
N ARG A 108 -28.81 5.93 2.79
CA ARG A 108 -30.04 5.96 1.98
C ARG A 108 -30.24 4.71 1.12
N ALA A 109 -29.97 3.54 1.69
CA ALA A 109 -30.05 2.25 1.01
C ALA A 109 -31.46 1.93 0.49
N HIS A 110 -32.49 2.64 0.98
CA HIS A 110 -33.86 2.59 0.48
C HIS A 110 -34.02 3.08 -0.96
N LEU A 111 -33.06 3.86 -1.48
CA LEU A 111 -33.04 4.31 -2.86
C LEU A 111 -32.40 3.29 -3.82
N LEU A 112 -31.86 2.18 -3.29
CA LEU A 112 -31.25 1.13 -4.09
C LEU A 112 -32.29 0.15 -4.60
N ARG A 113 -32.19 -0.21 -5.88
CA ARG A 113 -33.02 -1.28 -6.47
C ARG A 113 -32.62 -2.63 -5.89
N PRO A 114 -33.55 -3.59 -5.72
CA PRO A 114 -33.24 -4.91 -5.14
C PRO A 114 -32.04 -5.64 -5.76
N PRO A 115 -31.85 -5.67 -7.10
CA PRO A 115 -30.69 -6.34 -7.69
C PRO A 115 -29.34 -5.74 -7.28
N LEU A 116 -29.30 -4.47 -6.84
CA LEU A 116 -28.08 -3.83 -6.36
C LEU A 116 -27.75 -4.29 -4.93
N LEU A 117 -28.75 -4.62 -4.13
CA LEU A 117 -28.55 -5.18 -2.79
C LEU A 117 -27.92 -6.57 -2.87
N ASP A 118 -28.32 -7.40 -3.84
CA ASP A 118 -27.68 -8.69 -4.10
C ASP A 118 -26.19 -8.51 -4.47
N ARG A 119 -25.87 -7.50 -5.29
CA ARG A 119 -24.48 -7.14 -5.59
C ARG A 119 -23.70 -6.68 -4.37
N PHE A 120 -24.33 -5.98 -3.43
CA PHE A 120 -23.69 -5.66 -2.15
C PHE A 120 -23.48 -6.90 -1.28
N ALA A 121 -24.41 -7.85 -1.26
CA ALA A 121 -24.22 -9.13 -0.57
C ALA A 121 -23.04 -9.93 -1.16
N GLU A 122 -22.97 -10.03 -2.49
CA GLU A 122 -21.84 -10.63 -3.20
C GLU A 122 -20.52 -9.93 -2.86
N LEU A 123 -20.52 -8.58 -2.84
CA LEU A 123 -19.35 -7.79 -2.48
C LEU A 123 -18.91 -8.03 -1.03
N ALA A 124 -19.85 -8.05 -0.08
CA ALA A 124 -19.60 -8.34 1.32
C ALA A 124 -18.95 -9.72 1.50
N ALA A 125 -19.51 -10.74 0.85
CA ALA A 125 -18.97 -12.10 0.87
C ALA A 125 -17.56 -12.19 0.25
N ALA A 126 -17.33 -11.53 -0.90
CA ALA A 126 -16.05 -11.56 -1.59
C ALA A 126 -14.93 -10.82 -0.84
N THR A 127 -15.27 -9.83 -0.02
CA THR A 127 -14.29 -8.96 0.68
C THR A 127 -14.17 -9.26 2.16
N GLY A 128 -15.12 -10.00 2.75
CA GLY A 128 -15.22 -10.17 4.19
C GLY A 128 -15.68 -8.90 4.92
N THR A 129 -16.21 -7.90 4.21
CA THR A 129 -16.67 -6.63 4.78
C THR A 129 -18.09 -6.75 5.34
N THR A 130 -18.35 -6.12 6.49
CA THR A 130 -19.72 -5.88 6.97
C THR A 130 -20.28 -4.64 6.28
N ILE A 131 -21.39 -4.79 5.56
CA ILE A 131 -22.05 -3.67 4.86
C ILE A 131 -23.28 -3.24 5.66
N TRP A 132 -23.26 -2.00 6.13
CA TRP A 132 -24.33 -1.38 6.91
C TRP A 132 -25.22 -0.57 5.97
N LEU A 133 -26.43 -1.05 5.73
CA LEU A 133 -27.43 -0.43 4.86
C LEU A 133 -28.33 0.48 5.71
N VAL A 134 -28.13 1.79 5.62
CA VAL A 134 -28.93 2.78 6.36
C VAL A 134 -30.24 3.04 5.63
N TRP A 135 -31.35 2.83 6.32
CA TRP A 135 -32.70 2.86 5.77
C TRP A 135 -33.55 3.89 6.52
N HIS A 136 -34.18 4.79 5.76
CA HIS A 136 -34.93 5.92 6.32
C HIS A 136 -36.44 5.82 6.13
N HIS A 137 -36.92 4.80 5.40
CA HIS A 137 -38.37 4.62 5.24
C HIS A 137 -38.95 3.92 6.47
N SER A 138 -40.15 4.33 6.87
CA SER A 138 -40.94 3.74 7.95
C SER A 138 -41.26 2.25 7.77
N ASP A 139 -41.20 1.74 6.54
CA ASP A 139 -41.42 0.32 6.26
C ASP A 139 -40.06 -0.38 6.23
N PRO A 140 -39.79 -1.33 7.14
CA PRO A 140 -38.54 -2.07 7.12
C PRO A 140 -38.42 -2.87 5.81
N PRO A 141 -37.19 -3.20 5.38
CA PRO A 141 -36.99 -4.11 4.25
C PRO A 141 -37.86 -5.36 4.45
N GLY A 142 -38.63 -5.73 3.41
CA GLY A 142 -39.61 -6.81 3.51
C GLY A 142 -39.05 -8.13 4.07
N PRO A 143 -39.91 -9.00 4.62
CA PRO A 143 -39.54 -10.13 5.49
C PRO A 143 -38.60 -11.19 4.88
N GLY A 144 -38.30 -11.12 3.58
CA GLY A 144 -37.33 -11.98 2.90
C GLY A 144 -35.89 -11.44 2.87
N ARG A 145 -35.62 -10.23 3.39
CA ARG A 145 -34.26 -9.68 3.39
C ARG A 145 -33.47 -10.22 4.60
N ILE A 146 -32.51 -11.08 4.31
CA ILE A 146 -31.57 -11.65 5.28
C ILE A 146 -30.72 -10.53 5.88
N GLY A 147 -30.73 -10.38 7.20
CA GLY A 147 -29.86 -9.45 7.93
C GLY A 147 -30.45 -9.04 9.27
N GLU A 148 -29.58 -8.79 10.25
CA GLU A 148 -29.99 -8.26 11.55
C GLU A 148 -30.40 -6.78 11.40
N ILE A 149 -31.53 -6.41 12.02
CA ILE A 149 -31.98 -5.01 12.10
C ILE A 149 -31.39 -4.40 13.35
N TRP A 150 -30.63 -3.32 13.18
CA TRP A 150 -29.96 -2.59 14.24
C TRP A 150 -30.64 -1.24 14.46
N SER A 151 -30.73 -0.84 15.74
CA SER A 151 -31.02 0.56 16.06
C SER A 151 -29.83 1.44 15.71
N TRP A 152 -30.09 2.70 15.38
CA TRP A 152 -29.04 3.66 15.06
C TRP A 152 -27.95 3.79 16.15
N PRO A 153 -28.28 3.97 17.45
CA PRO A 153 -27.27 4.03 18.50
C PRO A 153 -26.40 2.78 18.59
N ALA A 154 -27.00 1.59 18.45
CA ALA A 154 -26.24 0.33 18.51
C ALA A 154 -25.29 0.17 17.31
N ALA A 155 -25.70 0.60 16.12
CA ALA A 155 -24.85 0.61 14.93
C ALA A 155 -23.67 1.58 15.10
N VAL A 156 -23.93 2.81 15.56
CA VAL A 156 -22.89 3.82 15.84
C VAL A 156 -21.90 3.30 16.88
N ASP A 157 -22.39 2.77 18.00
CA ASP A 157 -21.52 2.26 19.05
C ASP A 157 -20.67 1.10 18.55
N THR A 158 -21.20 0.27 17.65
CA THR A 158 -20.44 -0.82 17.03
C THR A 158 -19.40 -0.28 16.03
N LEU A 159 -19.76 0.68 15.18
CA LEU A 159 -18.84 1.31 14.22
C LEU A 159 -17.71 2.09 14.92
N ARG A 160 -18.00 2.70 16.08
CA ARG A 160 -17.01 3.38 16.94
C ARG A 160 -16.13 2.40 17.71
N ARG A 161 -16.71 1.31 18.25
CA ARG A 161 -15.96 0.25 18.96
C ARG A 161 -15.16 -0.65 18.03
N GLY A 162 -15.61 -0.80 16.78
CA GLY A 162 -14.91 -1.48 15.70
C GLY A 162 -13.48 -0.97 15.71
N ARG A 163 -12.54 -1.90 15.97
CA ARG A 163 -11.20 -1.61 16.50
C ARG A 163 -10.71 -0.31 15.88
N ALA A 164 -10.49 0.71 16.71
CA ALA A 164 -9.36 1.59 16.48
C ALA A 164 -8.14 0.68 16.49
N ARG A 165 -7.91 -0.02 15.37
CA ARG A 165 -6.67 -0.73 15.15
C ARG A 165 -5.65 0.37 15.34
N PRO A 166 -4.65 0.22 16.21
CA PRO A 166 -3.59 1.18 16.30
C PRO A 166 -2.87 1.12 14.96
N VAL A 167 -3.37 1.86 13.97
CA VAL A 167 -2.65 2.15 12.74
C VAL A 167 -1.63 3.18 13.18
N SER A 168 -0.54 2.67 13.73
CA SER A 168 0.82 2.75 13.21
C SER A 168 1.25 3.94 12.34
N SER A 169 0.55 5.06 12.36
CA SER A 169 0.96 6.30 11.72
C SER A 169 1.01 7.43 12.74
N GLU A 170 0.08 7.48 13.69
CA GLU A 170 0.10 8.50 14.75
C GLU A 170 0.84 8.02 16.01
N GLN A 171 0.65 6.76 16.43
CA GLN A 171 1.51 6.12 17.44
C GLN A 171 2.92 5.77 16.91
N VAL A 172 3.11 5.69 15.59
CA VAL A 172 4.46 5.66 15.00
C VAL A 172 5.09 7.06 15.00
N ARG A 173 4.30 8.13 14.84
CA ARG A 173 4.76 9.53 14.97
C ARG A 173 5.05 9.95 16.40
N LEU A 174 4.42 9.31 17.39
CA LEU A 174 4.76 9.43 18.81
C LEU A 174 5.72 8.31 19.26
N ARG A 175 6.47 7.68 18.35
CA ARG A 175 7.67 6.98 18.80
C ARG A 175 8.60 8.02 19.38
N SER A 176 9.10 7.79 20.58
CA SER A 176 10.16 8.64 21.09
C SER A 176 11.31 8.63 20.08
N VAL A 177 11.93 9.79 19.89
CA VAL A 177 13.14 9.95 19.05
C VAL A 177 14.16 8.83 19.36
N ASP A 178 14.29 8.46 20.63
CA ASP A 178 15.13 7.37 21.10
C ASP A 178 14.74 5.98 20.59
N ALA A 179 13.45 5.69 20.43
CA ALA A 179 13.00 4.41 19.89
C ALA A 179 13.36 4.29 18.40
N ILE A 180 13.12 5.35 17.62
CA ILE A 180 13.48 5.42 16.20
C ILE A 180 14.99 5.24 16.04
N HIS A 181 15.79 6.00 16.80
CA HIS A 181 17.24 5.91 16.76
C HIS A 181 17.74 4.50 17.13
N ARG A 182 17.24 3.89 18.22
CA ARG A 182 17.65 2.53 18.65
C ARG A 182 17.30 1.45 17.63
N GLU A 183 16.12 1.51 17.02
CA GLU A 183 15.75 0.57 15.95
C GLU A 183 16.70 0.70 14.75
N ALA A 184 16.99 1.94 14.33
CA ALA A 184 17.90 2.21 13.22
C ALA A 184 19.35 1.77 13.50
N VAL A 185 19.88 2.01 14.72
CA VAL A 185 21.20 1.51 15.15
C VAL A 185 21.23 -0.01 15.10
N THR A 186 20.17 -0.68 15.55
CA THR A 186 20.11 -2.15 15.61
C THR A 186 20.12 -2.75 14.21
N GLU A 187 19.35 -2.20 13.27
CA GLU A 187 19.34 -2.66 11.87
C GLU A 187 20.68 -2.36 11.19
N ALA A 188 21.25 -1.17 11.35
CA ALA A 188 22.54 -0.81 10.78
C ALA A 188 23.68 -1.71 11.31
N ARG A 189 23.68 -2.00 12.62
CA ARG A 189 24.62 -2.93 13.25
C ARG A 189 24.50 -4.34 12.69
N ARG A 190 23.29 -4.85 12.52
CA ARG A 190 23.04 -6.17 11.94
C ARG A 190 23.63 -6.28 10.54
N GLU A 191 23.46 -5.27 9.72
CA GLU A 191 24.01 -5.22 8.36
C GLU A 191 25.53 -5.04 8.36
N ALA A 192 26.07 -4.17 9.21
CA ALA A 192 27.52 -4.01 9.39
C ALA A 192 28.20 -5.33 9.79
N ARG A 193 27.55 -6.11 10.66
CA ARG A 193 28.03 -7.45 11.06
C ARG A 193 28.09 -8.41 9.88
N LEU A 194 27.08 -8.41 9.01
CA LEU A 194 27.09 -9.23 7.80
C LEU A 194 28.26 -8.86 6.90
N TRP A 195 28.50 -7.57 6.70
CA TRP A 195 29.62 -7.07 5.89
C TRP A 195 30.99 -7.43 6.46
N ARG A 196 31.13 -7.45 7.79
CA ARG A 196 32.38 -7.88 8.44
C ARG A 196 32.63 -9.39 8.28
N VAL A 197 31.60 -10.21 8.47
CA VAL A 197 31.72 -11.68 8.44
C VAL A 197 31.91 -12.19 7.01
N ALA A 198 31.11 -11.69 6.08
CA ALA A 198 31.16 -12.09 4.69
C ALA A 198 30.73 -10.89 3.83
N PRO A 199 31.67 -10.18 3.17
CA PRO A 199 31.27 -9.10 2.29
C PRO A 199 30.29 -9.67 1.27
N PRO A 200 29.17 -8.97 1.03
CA PRO A 200 28.11 -9.51 0.22
C PRO A 200 28.63 -9.90 -1.16
N ARG A 201 28.25 -11.10 -1.60
CA ARG A 201 28.64 -11.61 -2.92
C ARG A 201 28.09 -10.66 -3.97
N GLN A 202 29.00 -9.94 -4.63
CA GLN A 202 28.64 -9.07 -5.73
C GLN A 202 27.89 -9.90 -6.78
N ARG A 203 26.62 -9.56 -7.03
CA ARG A 203 25.83 -10.21 -8.06
C ARG A 203 26.34 -9.73 -9.41
N ARG A 204 26.36 -10.63 -10.42
CA ARG A 204 26.91 -10.39 -11.77
C ARG A 204 26.37 -9.13 -12.47
N TYR A 205 25.25 -8.58 -12.00
CA TYR A 205 24.54 -7.46 -12.62
C TYR A 205 24.34 -6.25 -11.69
N THR A 206 24.92 -6.25 -10.49
CA THR A 206 24.86 -5.14 -9.54
C THR A 206 26.21 -4.43 -9.46
N GLN A 207 26.21 -3.10 -9.43
CA GLN A 207 27.43 -2.36 -9.12
C GLN A 207 27.87 -2.57 -7.66
N PRO A 208 29.16 -2.41 -7.36
CA PRO A 208 29.62 -2.30 -5.98
C PRO A 208 28.78 -1.25 -5.22
N GLY A 209 28.32 -1.61 -4.02
CA GLY A 209 27.65 -0.65 -3.13
C GLY A 209 26.12 -0.57 -3.25
N CYS A 210 25.49 -1.29 -4.18
CA CYS A 210 24.02 -1.33 -4.27
C CYS A 210 23.34 -1.71 -2.95
N GLU A 211 23.92 -2.65 -2.21
CA GLU A 211 23.36 -3.11 -0.94
C GLU A 211 23.45 -2.08 0.18
N LEU A 212 24.55 -1.32 0.23
CA LEU A 212 24.66 -0.18 1.14
C LEU A 212 23.63 0.89 0.76
N GLY A 213 23.41 1.08 -0.54
CA GLY A 213 22.38 1.97 -1.02
C GLY A 213 20.96 1.56 -0.62
N ALA A 214 20.65 0.27 -0.74
CA ALA A 214 19.37 -0.29 -0.29
C ALA A 214 19.21 -0.20 1.24
N LEU A 215 20.29 -0.38 2.02
CA LEU A 215 20.28 -0.17 3.46
C LEU A 215 19.96 1.28 3.82
N LEU A 216 20.68 2.25 3.24
CA LEU A 216 20.43 3.66 3.49
C LEU A 216 18.99 4.03 3.11
N GLN A 217 18.47 3.52 1.98
CA GLN A 217 17.06 3.67 1.63
C GLN A 217 16.13 3.10 2.71
N ARG A 218 16.38 1.87 3.21
CA ARG A 218 15.54 1.25 4.24
C ARG A 218 15.50 2.08 5.52
N LEU A 219 16.62 2.68 5.89
CA LEU A 219 16.73 3.52 7.08
C LEU A 219 16.10 4.90 6.86
N SER A 220 16.16 5.47 5.66
CA SER A 220 15.77 6.86 5.42
C SER A 220 14.36 7.06 4.84
N ILE A 221 13.77 6.05 4.18
CA ILE A 221 12.56 6.23 3.37
C ILE A 221 11.33 6.71 4.16
N ASP A 222 11.29 6.41 5.46
CA ASP A 222 10.20 6.79 6.36
C ASP A 222 10.39 8.19 6.97
N ALA A 223 11.57 8.83 6.79
CA ALA A 223 11.84 10.14 7.36
C ALA A 223 10.84 11.18 6.85
N ALA A 224 10.05 11.76 7.77
CA ALA A 224 9.08 12.78 7.45
C ALA A 224 9.71 14.18 7.36
N THR A 225 10.84 14.37 8.03
CA THR A 225 11.56 15.65 8.11
C THR A 225 13.06 15.46 7.90
N TRP A 226 13.75 16.57 7.62
CA TRP A 226 15.20 16.57 7.50
C TRP A 226 15.92 16.22 8.82
N ALA A 227 15.39 16.67 9.96
CA ALA A 227 15.98 16.35 11.26
C ALA A 227 15.87 14.85 11.59
N GLU A 228 14.75 14.23 11.24
CA GLU A 228 14.57 12.78 11.37
C GLU A 228 15.51 12.01 10.43
N LEU A 229 15.72 12.50 9.21
CA LEU A 229 16.69 11.92 8.29
C LEU A 229 18.11 11.97 8.88
N ASP A 230 18.54 13.12 9.39
CA ASP A 230 19.86 13.30 9.99
C ASP A 230 20.05 12.33 11.18
N LEU A 231 19.04 12.21 12.05
CA LEU A 231 19.02 11.25 13.16
C LEU A 231 19.20 9.80 12.69
N LEU A 232 18.52 9.39 11.62
CA LEU A 232 18.58 8.03 11.08
C LEU A 232 19.95 7.73 10.44
N LEU A 233 20.60 8.73 9.88
CA LEU A 233 21.94 8.61 9.30
C LEU A 233 23.03 8.54 10.38
N ASP A 234 22.88 9.29 11.45
CA ASP A 234 23.75 9.19 12.62
C ASP A 234 23.57 7.84 13.33
N ALA A 235 22.34 7.34 13.44
CA ALA A 235 22.05 5.98 13.88
C ALA A 235 22.76 4.93 13.00
N ALA A 236 22.74 5.13 11.68
CA ALA A 236 23.45 4.24 10.75
C ALA A 236 24.95 4.25 11.03
N ARG A 237 25.59 5.43 11.13
CA ARG A 237 27.02 5.57 11.46
C ARG A 237 27.36 4.88 12.78
N ALA A 238 26.57 5.09 13.82
CA ALA A 238 26.76 4.47 15.13
C ALA A 238 26.67 2.93 15.06
N GLY A 239 25.69 2.39 14.33
CA GLY A 239 25.55 0.95 14.13
C GLY A 239 26.75 0.31 13.44
N PHE A 240 27.31 0.96 12.41
CA PHE A 240 28.53 0.51 11.75
C PHE A 240 29.76 0.60 12.66
N ALA A 241 29.89 1.71 13.41
CA ALA A 241 31.01 1.92 14.33
C ALA A 241 31.10 0.83 15.42
N ILE A 242 29.95 0.36 15.93
CA ILE A 242 29.88 -0.74 16.91
C ILE A 242 30.50 -2.04 16.36
N GLU A 243 30.44 -2.28 15.05
CA GLU A 243 31.05 -3.47 14.41
C GLU A 243 32.47 -3.22 13.89
N GLY A 244 33.07 -2.05 14.19
CA GLY A 244 34.42 -1.68 13.78
C GLY A 244 34.52 -1.16 12.34
N LEU A 245 33.40 -0.73 11.75
CA LEU A 245 33.35 -0.17 10.40
C LEU A 245 33.03 1.33 10.46
N THR A 246 33.66 2.12 9.60
CA THR A 246 33.34 3.56 9.51
C THR A 246 32.52 3.82 8.25
N LEU A 247 31.27 4.26 8.44
CA LEU A 247 30.39 4.71 7.37
C LEU A 247 30.64 6.19 7.08
N VAL A 248 31.39 6.46 6.01
CA VAL A 248 31.61 7.82 5.52
C VAL A 248 30.46 8.17 4.59
N LEU A 249 29.78 9.28 4.89
CA LEU A 249 28.70 9.86 4.08
C LEU A 249 29.17 11.22 3.53
N PRO A 250 28.64 11.69 2.39
CA PRO A 250 28.92 13.04 1.88
C PRO A 250 28.42 14.12 2.84
N ASP A 251 28.68 15.38 2.50
CA ASP A 251 28.14 16.51 3.24
C ASP A 251 26.60 16.44 3.33
N ALA A 252 26.05 16.98 4.42
CA ALA A 252 24.64 16.84 4.73
C ALA A 252 23.73 17.46 3.65
N GLN A 253 24.13 18.58 3.05
CA GLN A 253 23.32 19.24 2.02
C GLN A 253 23.18 18.35 0.78
N HIS A 254 24.31 17.84 0.29
CA HIS A 254 24.29 16.94 -0.84
C HIS A 254 23.49 15.68 -0.50
N LEU A 255 23.72 15.08 0.67
CA LEU A 255 22.97 13.92 1.11
C LEU A 255 21.47 14.17 1.17
N ARG A 256 21.04 15.36 1.59
CA ARG A 256 19.62 15.74 1.63
C ARG A 256 18.98 15.78 0.24
N GLU A 257 19.65 16.40 -0.73
CA GLU A 257 19.19 16.41 -2.13
C GLU A 257 19.03 14.99 -2.69
N LEU A 258 19.85 14.06 -2.17
CA LEU A 258 19.97 12.70 -2.67
C LEU A 258 18.98 11.70 -2.04
N ILE A 259 18.93 11.64 -0.72
CA ILE A 259 18.16 10.65 0.06
C ILE A 259 17.06 11.28 0.90
N GLY A 260 16.71 12.53 0.60
CA GLY A 260 15.61 13.24 1.24
C GLY A 260 14.28 12.51 1.20
N PRO A 261 13.26 13.02 1.90
CA PRO A 261 11.95 12.38 2.00
C PRO A 261 11.40 12.02 0.60
N ARG A 262 11.52 10.75 0.21
CA ARG A 262 11.27 10.34 -1.20
C ARG A 262 9.80 10.22 -1.52
N LEU A 263 8.98 10.04 -0.50
CA LEU A 263 7.54 9.91 -0.63
C LEU A 263 6.87 11.01 0.19
N PRO A 264 7.02 12.28 -0.24
CA PRO A 264 6.37 13.39 0.46
C PRO A 264 4.85 13.22 0.38
N ALA A 265 4.14 13.77 1.36
CA ALA A 265 2.69 13.59 1.49
C ALA A 265 1.89 13.90 0.19
N PRO A 266 2.21 14.94 -0.61
CA PRO A 266 1.52 15.18 -1.88
C PRO A 266 1.68 14.04 -2.90
N VAL A 267 2.87 13.44 -2.98
CA VAL A 267 3.14 12.29 -3.87
C VAL A 267 2.38 11.06 -3.38
N VAL A 268 2.38 10.79 -2.08
CA VAL A 268 1.59 9.70 -1.48
C VAL A 268 0.11 9.85 -1.81
N THR A 269 -0.46 11.04 -1.61
CA THR A 269 -1.87 11.34 -1.93
C THR A 269 -2.16 11.09 -3.41
N ARG A 270 -1.29 11.56 -4.32
CA ARG A 270 -1.44 11.35 -5.77
C ARG A 270 -1.32 9.87 -6.17
N LEU A 271 -0.36 9.13 -5.61
CA LEU A 271 -0.21 7.69 -5.82
C LEU A 271 -1.45 6.92 -5.39
N ARG A 272 -2.02 7.27 -4.23
CA ARG A 272 -3.23 6.63 -3.71
C ARG A 272 -4.47 6.89 -4.56
N ARG A 273 -4.49 7.93 -5.40
CA ARG A 273 -5.60 8.21 -6.34
C ARG A 273 -5.56 7.32 -7.58
N ILE A 274 -4.46 6.62 -7.87
CA ILE A 274 -4.36 5.72 -9.02
C ILE A 274 -5.22 4.47 -8.77
N VAL A 275 -6.08 4.15 -9.73
CA VAL A 275 -7.06 3.05 -9.60
C VAL A 275 -6.53 1.70 -10.08
N CYS A 276 -5.63 1.66 -11.06
CA CYS A 276 -5.00 0.43 -11.52
C CYS A 276 -3.83 0.07 -10.58
N PRO A 277 -3.89 -1.05 -9.84
CA PRO A 277 -2.84 -1.43 -8.90
C PRO A 277 -1.47 -1.61 -9.55
N THR A 278 -1.39 -2.22 -10.73
CA THR A 278 -0.13 -2.36 -11.49
C THR A 278 0.49 -1.00 -11.83
N SER A 279 -0.29 -0.06 -12.35
CA SER A 279 0.15 1.32 -12.64
C SER A 279 0.67 2.00 -11.37
N ALA A 280 -0.08 1.89 -10.27
CA ALA A 280 0.24 2.52 -9.00
C ALA A 280 1.54 1.94 -8.38
N VAL A 281 1.70 0.61 -8.40
CA VAL A 281 2.91 -0.06 -7.90
C VAL A 281 4.12 0.26 -8.75
N ALA A 282 4.00 0.29 -10.09
CA ALA A 282 5.13 0.63 -10.96
C ALA A 282 5.69 2.03 -10.63
N LEU A 283 4.81 3.03 -10.48
CA LEU A 283 5.23 4.38 -10.10
C LEU A 283 5.74 4.45 -8.66
N LEU A 284 5.10 3.75 -7.72
CA LEU A 284 5.57 3.65 -6.33
C LEU A 284 6.98 3.06 -6.23
N LEU A 285 7.23 1.92 -6.90
CA LEU A 285 8.55 1.27 -6.87
C LEU A 285 9.62 2.16 -7.49
N THR A 286 9.28 2.92 -8.53
CA THR A 286 10.18 3.92 -9.12
C THR A 286 10.65 4.93 -8.07
N TRP A 287 9.71 5.53 -7.34
CA TRP A 287 10.01 6.50 -6.28
C TRP A 287 10.69 5.90 -5.04
N ALA A 288 10.24 4.73 -4.61
CA ALA A 288 10.73 4.12 -3.38
C ALA A 288 12.16 3.56 -3.54
N THR A 289 12.51 3.07 -4.73
CA THR A 289 13.71 2.25 -4.93
C THR A 289 14.71 2.82 -5.94
N ASP A 290 14.33 3.82 -6.76
CA ASP A 290 15.07 4.24 -7.96
C ASP A 290 15.40 3.09 -8.92
N ALA A 291 14.65 2.00 -8.86
CA ALA A 291 14.84 0.89 -9.77
C ALA A 291 14.45 1.30 -11.18
N ARG A 292 15.25 0.86 -12.15
CA ARG A 292 14.96 1.09 -13.56
C ARG A 292 13.69 0.35 -14.01
N PRO A 293 13.01 0.83 -15.06
CA PRO A 293 11.82 0.19 -15.60
C PRO A 293 11.98 -1.30 -15.88
N GLY A 294 13.09 -1.74 -16.48
CA GLY A 294 13.35 -3.17 -16.73
C GLY A 294 13.38 -4.04 -15.48
N ARG A 295 13.74 -3.46 -14.33
CA ARG A 295 13.85 -4.17 -13.04
C ARG A 295 12.54 -4.19 -12.29
N ILE A 296 11.79 -3.10 -12.38
CA ILE A 296 10.41 -3.05 -11.93
C ILE A 296 9.58 -4.07 -12.73
N ALA A 297 9.77 -4.14 -14.05
CA ALA A 297 9.12 -5.14 -14.92
C ALA A 297 9.48 -6.59 -14.55
N GLY A 298 10.73 -6.84 -14.19
CA GLY A 298 11.20 -8.15 -13.73
C GLY A 298 10.90 -8.46 -12.26
N CYS A 299 10.18 -7.60 -11.54
CA CYS A 299 9.78 -7.86 -10.16
C CYS A 299 8.86 -9.08 -10.09
N MET A 300 9.14 -9.97 -9.15
CA MET A 300 8.39 -11.22 -8.95
C MET A 300 7.48 -11.10 -7.75
N GLN A 301 6.35 -11.81 -7.74
CA GLN A 301 5.42 -11.73 -6.61
C GLN A 301 6.10 -12.17 -5.30
N ARG A 302 6.94 -13.21 -5.36
CA ARG A 302 7.72 -13.70 -4.21
C ARG A 302 8.76 -12.72 -3.68
N SER A 303 9.11 -11.69 -4.45
CA SER A 303 10.01 -10.63 -4.01
C SER A 303 9.32 -9.61 -3.12
N VAL A 304 7.99 -9.62 -3.03
CA VAL A 304 7.25 -8.68 -2.20
C VAL A 304 6.85 -9.37 -0.91
N SER A 305 7.11 -8.73 0.23
CA SER A 305 6.69 -9.28 1.51
C SER A 305 5.15 -9.36 1.60
N PRO A 306 4.56 -10.35 2.29
CA PRO A 306 3.10 -10.52 2.35
C PRO A 306 2.33 -9.30 2.89
N ASP A 307 2.95 -8.51 3.76
CA ASP A 307 2.41 -7.26 4.30
C ASP A 307 2.54 -6.06 3.35
N GLY A 308 3.35 -6.19 2.30
CA GLY A 308 3.73 -5.13 1.36
C GLY A 308 4.77 -4.15 1.89
N GLY A 309 5.38 -4.42 3.06
CA GLY A 309 6.35 -3.52 3.70
C GLY A 309 7.75 -3.55 3.10
N HIS A 310 8.08 -4.57 2.31
CA HIS A 310 9.38 -4.72 1.66
C HIS A 310 9.26 -5.27 0.25
N VAL A 311 10.26 -4.94 -0.57
CA VAL A 311 10.45 -5.52 -1.90
C VAL A 311 11.92 -5.86 -2.12
N ASP A 312 12.18 -7.10 -2.55
CA ASP A 312 13.49 -7.60 -2.92
C ASP A 312 13.71 -7.43 -4.42
N LEU A 313 14.53 -6.45 -4.78
CA LEU A 313 14.97 -6.25 -6.16
C LEU A 313 16.40 -6.78 -6.31
N LEU A 314 16.87 -6.87 -7.55
CA LEU A 314 18.24 -7.33 -7.82
C LEU A 314 19.32 -6.58 -7.00
N PRO A 315 19.26 -5.23 -6.83
CA PRO A 315 20.29 -4.50 -6.10
C PRO A 315 20.20 -4.62 -4.58
N GLY A 316 19.09 -5.13 -4.02
CA GLY A 316 18.92 -5.27 -2.58
C GLY A 316 17.46 -5.33 -2.13
N ARG A 317 17.28 -5.35 -0.81
CA ARG A 317 15.97 -5.28 -0.15
C ARG A 317 15.62 -3.84 0.17
N TYR A 318 14.45 -3.40 -0.28
CA TYR A 318 13.95 -2.04 -0.09
C TYR A 318 12.76 -2.04 0.86
N ARG A 319 12.62 -0.96 1.62
CA ARG A 319 11.46 -0.72 2.50
C ARG A 319 10.43 0.13 1.79
N ILE A 320 9.17 -0.17 2.05
CA ILE A 320 8.00 0.54 1.54
C ILE A 320 7.26 1.20 2.71
N PRO A 321 7.12 2.53 2.72
CA PRO A 321 6.46 3.24 3.81
C PRO A 321 5.01 2.79 4.03
N GLY A 322 4.62 2.70 5.30
CA GLY A 322 3.27 2.27 5.70
C GLY A 322 2.14 3.03 5.00
N SER A 323 2.36 4.32 4.74
CA SER A 323 1.40 5.22 4.06
C SER A 323 1.03 4.79 2.62
N VAL A 324 1.90 4.02 1.96
CA VAL A 324 1.72 3.54 0.57
C VAL A 324 1.70 2.02 0.44
N GLN A 325 1.90 1.25 1.52
CA GLN A 325 1.83 -0.22 1.49
C GLN A 325 0.51 -0.75 0.92
N VAL A 326 -0.58 0.00 1.08
CA VAL A 326 -1.89 -0.36 0.51
C VAL A 326 -1.84 -0.56 -1.01
N ILE A 327 -0.99 0.19 -1.70
CA ILE A 327 -0.82 0.10 -3.16
C ILE A 327 -0.21 -1.25 -3.55
N LEU A 328 0.84 -1.67 -2.83
CA LEU A 328 1.45 -3.00 -3.03
C LEU A 328 0.50 -4.14 -2.65
N ARG A 329 -0.24 -4.01 -1.54
CA ARG A 329 -1.27 -4.99 -1.17
C ARG A 329 -2.34 -5.12 -2.25
N ALA A 330 -2.81 -4.01 -2.82
CA ALA A 330 -3.78 -4.02 -3.90
C ALA A 330 -3.27 -4.81 -5.12
N ALA A 331 -2.01 -4.60 -5.53
CA ALA A 331 -1.44 -5.37 -6.64
C ALA A 331 -1.28 -6.86 -6.30
N LEU A 332 -0.89 -7.20 -5.07
CA LEU A 332 -0.81 -8.61 -4.63
C LEU A 332 -2.18 -9.30 -4.60
N ILE A 333 -3.23 -8.58 -4.20
CA ILE A 333 -4.61 -9.09 -4.21
C ILE A 333 -5.08 -9.26 -5.65
N GLU A 334 -4.90 -8.26 -6.51
CA GLU A 334 -5.25 -8.36 -7.94
C GLU A 334 -4.51 -9.50 -8.63
N HIS A 335 -3.22 -9.67 -8.34
CA HIS A 335 -2.40 -10.76 -8.86
C HIS A 335 -2.97 -12.14 -8.48
N ARG A 336 -3.36 -12.33 -7.21
CA ARG A 336 -4.00 -13.56 -6.75
C ARG A 336 -5.38 -13.78 -7.38
N MET A 337 -6.21 -12.75 -7.46
CA MET A 337 -7.54 -12.84 -8.09
C MET A 337 -7.46 -13.22 -9.57
N ARG A 338 -6.37 -12.88 -10.25
CA ARG A 338 -6.11 -13.27 -11.65
C ARG A 338 -5.48 -14.65 -11.81
N GLY A 339 -5.08 -15.31 -10.72
CA GLY A 339 -4.41 -16.62 -10.79
C GLY A 339 -3.04 -16.58 -11.48
N LEU A 340 -2.34 -15.44 -11.41
CA LEU A 340 -1.05 -15.27 -12.08
C LEU A 340 0.08 -16.06 -11.37
N PRO A 341 1.10 -16.50 -12.11
CA PRO A 341 2.20 -17.28 -11.54
C PRO A 341 3.13 -16.42 -10.65
N PRO A 342 3.78 -17.02 -9.62
CA PRO A 342 4.56 -16.28 -8.63
C PRO A 342 5.87 -15.68 -9.15
N TYR A 343 6.30 -16.07 -10.36
CA TYR A 343 7.49 -15.52 -11.03
C TYR A 343 7.19 -14.28 -11.88
N THR A 344 5.94 -13.84 -11.92
CA THR A 344 5.53 -12.52 -12.42
C THR A 344 4.93 -11.71 -11.28
N PHE A 345 4.90 -10.39 -11.41
CA PHE A 345 4.13 -9.55 -10.48
C PHE A 345 3.38 -8.46 -11.24
N LEU A 346 4.11 -7.69 -12.04
CA LEU A 346 3.55 -6.61 -12.84
C LEU A 346 3.29 -7.12 -14.26
N THR A 347 2.03 -7.44 -14.54
CA THR A 347 1.59 -7.89 -15.87
C THR A 347 0.61 -6.90 -16.49
N ARG A 348 0.58 -6.88 -17.82
CA ARG A 348 -0.43 -6.19 -18.62
C ARG A 348 -1.79 -6.85 -18.43
N THR A 349 -2.85 -6.23 -18.94
CA THR A 349 -4.23 -6.72 -18.80
C THR A 349 -4.49 -8.04 -19.54
N ASP A 350 -3.65 -8.36 -20.52
CA ASP A 350 -3.60 -9.62 -21.27
C ASP A 350 -2.69 -10.67 -20.62
N ASP A 351 -2.39 -10.50 -19.33
CA ASP A 351 -1.50 -11.34 -18.51
C ASP A 351 -0.03 -11.41 -18.98
N THR A 352 0.36 -10.65 -20.00
CA THR A 352 1.75 -10.63 -20.49
C THR A 352 2.67 -9.77 -19.62
N SER A 353 3.94 -10.19 -19.50
CA SER A 353 4.96 -9.41 -18.79
C SER A 353 5.34 -8.14 -19.57
N TYR A 354 5.63 -7.05 -18.86
CA TYR A 354 6.19 -5.86 -19.48
C TYR A 354 7.65 -6.10 -19.90
N CYS A 355 8.03 -5.65 -21.10
CA CYS A 355 9.44 -5.39 -21.39
C CYS A 355 9.86 -4.05 -20.74
N ALA A 356 11.17 -3.79 -20.68
CA ALA A 356 11.71 -2.59 -20.05
C ALA A 356 11.12 -1.29 -20.64
N GLN A 357 11.09 -1.18 -21.97
CA GLN A 357 10.51 -0.02 -22.66
C GLN A 357 9.00 0.14 -22.38
N ALA A 358 8.24 -0.96 -22.36
CA ALA A 358 6.81 -0.90 -22.09
C ALA A 358 6.53 -0.47 -20.64
N MET A 359 7.37 -0.90 -19.69
CA MET A 359 7.31 -0.44 -18.30
C MET A 359 7.69 1.04 -18.18
N ALA A 360 8.71 1.51 -18.91
CA ALA A 360 9.09 2.91 -18.92
C ALA A 360 7.93 3.79 -19.41
N ASN A 361 7.31 3.40 -20.54
CA ASN A 361 6.16 4.09 -21.10
C ASN A 361 4.95 4.08 -20.14
N LEU A 362 4.73 2.97 -19.42
CA LEU A 362 3.70 2.90 -18.38
C LEU A 362 3.96 3.91 -17.27
N ILE A 363 5.17 3.91 -16.71
CA ILE A 363 5.56 4.78 -15.60
C ILE A 363 5.43 6.25 -16.01
N THR A 364 5.96 6.65 -17.17
CA THR A 364 5.85 8.04 -17.69
C THR A 364 4.40 8.47 -17.85
N ARG A 365 3.56 7.63 -18.46
CA ARG A 365 2.14 7.93 -18.66
C ARG A 365 1.39 8.07 -17.33
N VAL A 366 1.65 7.18 -16.38
CA VAL A 366 0.98 7.18 -15.07
C VAL A 366 1.45 8.38 -14.24
N ALA A 367 2.74 8.70 -14.28
CA ALA A 367 3.31 9.89 -13.63
C ALA A 367 2.68 11.18 -14.16
N GLY A 368 2.56 11.33 -15.48
CA GLY A 368 1.88 12.47 -16.10
C GLY A 368 0.41 12.59 -15.68
N ARG A 369 -0.34 11.49 -15.64
CA ARG A 369 -1.75 11.47 -15.19
C ARG A 369 -1.92 11.74 -13.70
N ALA A 370 -0.95 11.34 -12.89
CA ALA A 370 -0.94 11.56 -11.46
C ALA A 370 -0.39 12.94 -11.10
N GLU A 371 0.14 13.70 -12.07
CA GLU A 371 0.85 14.97 -11.88
C GLU A 371 2.02 14.82 -10.89
N VAL A 372 2.76 13.70 -11.01
CA VAL A 372 3.91 13.41 -10.18
C VAL A 372 5.14 13.46 -11.07
N ALA A 373 6.12 14.30 -10.72
CA ALA A 373 7.42 14.29 -11.39
C ALA A 373 8.08 12.91 -11.23
N LEU A 374 8.93 12.50 -12.17
CA LEU A 374 9.70 11.27 -11.98
C LEU A 374 11.00 11.61 -11.23
N PRO A 375 11.53 10.67 -10.41
CA PRO A 375 12.82 10.89 -9.79
C PRO A 375 13.90 11.03 -10.89
N PRO A 376 14.96 11.84 -10.68
CA PRO A 376 16.02 12.08 -11.67
C PRO A 376 16.71 10.80 -12.17
N SER A 377 16.67 9.73 -11.36
CA SER A 377 17.20 8.41 -11.69
C SER A 377 16.49 7.74 -12.87
N PHE A 378 15.26 8.15 -13.19
CA PHE A 378 14.41 7.51 -14.19
C PHE A 378 14.88 7.70 -15.64
N GLU A 379 15.52 8.83 -15.98
CA GLU A 379 15.94 9.14 -17.36
C GLU A 379 17.12 8.30 -17.87
N ARG A 380 17.67 7.41 -17.03
CA ARG A 380 18.87 6.64 -17.35
C ARG A 380 18.55 5.43 -18.23
N SER A 381 19.36 5.22 -19.26
CA SER A 381 19.31 4.06 -20.13
C SER A 381 19.24 2.73 -19.35
N ASP A 382 18.37 1.82 -19.79
CA ASP A 382 18.25 0.46 -19.25
C ASP A 382 19.50 -0.39 -19.53
N PHE A 383 20.31 -0.03 -20.54
CA PHE A 383 21.51 -0.75 -20.94
C PHE A 383 22.71 -0.31 -20.09
N GLY A 384 22.81 -0.84 -18.88
CA GLY A 384 23.98 -0.66 -18.03
C GLY A 384 23.83 -1.38 -16.71
N PRO A 385 24.93 -1.56 -15.95
CA PRO A 385 24.82 -2.16 -14.63
C PRO A 385 23.96 -1.25 -13.74
N GLU A 386 23.24 -1.87 -12.80
CA GLU A 386 22.30 -1.14 -11.95
C GLU A 386 23.03 -0.09 -11.11
N ARG A 387 22.51 1.13 -11.17
CA ARG A 387 22.90 2.23 -10.31
C ARG A 387 21.64 2.81 -9.68
N PRO A 388 20.96 2.07 -8.77
CA PRO A 388 20.00 2.74 -7.92
C PRO A 388 20.74 3.92 -7.29
N PHE A 389 20.07 5.05 -7.17
CA PHE A 389 20.73 6.32 -7.02
C PHE A 389 21.68 6.39 -5.80
N VAL A 390 21.35 5.69 -4.70
CA VAL A 390 22.26 5.60 -3.55
C VAL A 390 23.54 4.78 -3.87
N ALA A 391 23.48 3.82 -4.79
CA ALA A 391 24.67 3.13 -5.30
C ALA A 391 25.57 4.04 -6.15
N GLU A 392 25.05 5.07 -6.80
CA GLU A 392 25.89 6.06 -7.48
C GLU A 392 26.74 6.84 -6.48
N LEU A 393 26.21 7.12 -5.28
CA LEU A 393 26.99 7.74 -4.20
C LEU A 393 28.12 6.85 -3.73
N VAL A 394 27.89 5.54 -3.69
CA VAL A 394 28.95 4.59 -3.36
C VAL A 394 29.98 4.51 -4.50
N ASN A 395 29.54 4.49 -5.75
CA ASN A 395 30.43 4.38 -6.91
C ASN A 395 31.26 5.66 -7.17
N THR A 396 30.77 6.83 -6.77
CA THR A 396 31.52 8.09 -6.81
C THR A 396 32.51 8.23 -5.66
N GLY A 397 32.59 7.24 -4.75
CA GLY A 397 33.44 7.28 -3.56
C GLY A 397 32.95 8.25 -2.48
N ARG A 398 31.78 8.86 -2.67
CA ARG A 398 31.16 9.80 -1.73
C ARG A 398 30.59 9.10 -0.51
N VAL A 399 30.13 7.87 -0.68
CA VAL A 399 29.78 6.97 0.41
C VAL A 399 30.77 5.81 0.41
N ARG A 400 31.50 5.61 1.52
CA ARG A 400 32.47 4.51 1.64
C ARG A 400 32.42 3.88 3.02
N LEU A 401 32.81 2.61 3.06
CA LEU A 401 32.98 1.85 4.29
C LEU A 401 34.47 1.60 4.51
N GLU A 402 35.02 2.22 5.55
CA GLU A 402 36.40 2.01 5.97
C GLU A 402 36.45 0.92 7.06
N GLY A 403 37.55 0.17 7.10
CA GLY A 403 37.71 -0.99 8.01
C GLY A 403 37.08 -2.29 7.51
N ALA A 404 36.33 -2.26 6.40
CA ALA A 404 35.83 -3.47 5.77
C ALA A 404 36.98 -4.25 5.11
N PRO A 405 37.00 -5.60 5.17
CA PRO A 405 38.00 -6.39 4.46
C PRO A 405 37.94 -6.06 2.96
N PRO A 406 39.09 -6.00 2.26
CA PRO A 406 39.11 -5.69 0.83
C PRO A 406 38.21 -6.69 0.10
N ARG A 407 37.28 -6.17 -0.70
CA ARG A 407 36.40 -7.04 -1.48
C ARG A 407 37.25 -7.87 -2.43
N PRO A 408 37.01 -9.18 -2.54
CA PRO A 408 37.59 -9.95 -3.63
C PRO A 408 37.12 -9.28 -4.92
N ARG A 409 38.06 -8.70 -5.68
CA ARG A 409 37.73 -8.18 -7.01
C ARG A 409 37.22 -9.38 -7.79
N LEU A 410 35.95 -9.36 -8.19
CA LEU A 410 35.52 -10.20 -9.29
C LEU A 410 36.39 -9.78 -10.47
N GLN A 411 37.43 -10.56 -10.75
CA GLN A 411 38.10 -10.45 -12.04
C GLN A 411 36.99 -10.62 -13.07
N PRO A 412 36.71 -9.60 -13.91
CA PRO A 412 35.79 -9.80 -15.00
C PRO A 412 36.36 -10.96 -15.78
N ASP A 413 35.64 -12.08 -15.73
CA ASP A 413 36.00 -13.31 -16.40
C ASP A 413 35.82 -13.08 -17.90
N HIS A 414 36.78 -12.35 -18.48
CA HIS A 414 36.79 -11.96 -19.88
C HIS A 414 36.92 -13.20 -20.78
N ASP A 415 37.39 -14.32 -20.23
CA ASP A 415 37.56 -15.59 -20.93
C ASP A 415 36.30 -16.46 -20.99
N SER A 416 35.22 -16.13 -20.25
CA SER A 416 33.95 -16.89 -20.28
C SER A 416 32.83 -16.24 -21.10
N LEU A 417 33.13 -15.19 -21.87
CA LEU A 417 32.25 -14.82 -22.98
C LEU A 417 32.25 -15.98 -23.98
N PRO A 418 31.09 -16.58 -24.31
CA PRO A 418 31.03 -17.65 -25.29
C PRO A 418 31.65 -17.11 -26.59
N ARG A 419 32.81 -17.65 -26.98
CA ARG A 419 33.42 -17.40 -28.29
C ARG A 419 32.29 -17.50 -29.30
N ARG A 420 31.91 -16.37 -29.90
CA ARG A 420 30.89 -16.33 -30.95
C ARG A 420 31.29 -17.40 -31.95
N ARG A 421 30.59 -18.55 -31.94
CA ARG A 421 30.75 -19.55 -32.98
C ARG A 421 30.40 -18.80 -34.26
N ARG A 422 31.40 -18.54 -35.10
CA ARG A 422 31.18 -18.06 -36.45
C ARG A 422 30.27 -19.09 -37.09
N TRP A 423 29.01 -18.72 -37.32
CA TRP A 423 28.18 -19.43 -38.27
C TRP A 423 28.90 -19.27 -39.61
N ARG A 424 29.53 -20.36 -40.09
CA ARG A 424 29.94 -20.45 -41.48
C ARG A 424 28.66 -20.62 -42.31
N PRO A 425 28.56 -19.96 -43.47
CA PRO A 425 27.40 -20.05 -44.35
C PRO A 425 27.15 -21.48 -44.83
#